data_AF-A0A8J6U9E3-F1
#
_entry.id   AF-A0A8J6U9E3-F1
#
_cell.length_a   1.000
_cell.length_b   1.000
_cell.length_c   1.000
_cell.angle_alpha   90.00
_cell.angle_beta   90.00
_cell.angle_gamma   90.00
#
_symmetry.space_group_name_H-M   'P 1'
#
loop_
_entity.id
_entity.type
_entity.pdbx_description
1 polymer ?
#
loop_
_entity_poly.entity_id
_entity_poly.type
_entity_poly.pdbx_seq_one_letter_code
_entity_poly.pdbx_strand_id
1 'polypeptide(L)'
;MAGSRAQGETLSRDLTGIAVRIEGYVLPIDRDQHLVYEFLLVPWLGACSHTPQPPPNQMVHVIPSVPFGIDRAYEFVSVLGTLRPELEKTQLFIMDGPTVLTSGYGIGKAFVEKRVTPPTAALPSSNPWKLLTR
;
A
#
# COMPACT_ATOMS: atom_id res chain seq x y z
N MET A 1 1.12 -13.20 -29.81
CA MET A 1 2.13 -12.45 -29.05
C MET A 1 1.63 -12.30 -27.62
N ALA A 2 2.09 -13.15 -26.71
CA ALA A 2 1.75 -13.03 -25.29
C ALA A 2 2.65 -11.97 -24.68
N GLY A 3 2.07 -10.83 -24.29
CA GLY A 3 2.80 -9.78 -23.58
C GLY A 3 3.39 -10.36 -22.30
N SER A 4 4.69 -10.16 -22.10
CA SER A 4 5.35 -10.40 -20.82
C SER A 4 4.61 -9.61 -19.74
N ARG A 5 3.76 -10.26 -18.94
CA ARG A 5 3.25 -9.66 -17.70
C ARG A 5 4.46 -9.25 -16.86
N ALA A 6 4.53 -7.98 -16.47
CA ALA A 6 5.60 -7.55 -15.60
C ALA A 6 5.50 -8.33 -14.28
N GLN A 7 6.63 -8.66 -13.67
CA GLN A 7 6.66 -9.36 -12.39
C GLN A 7 5.80 -8.59 -11.36
N GLY A 8 4.82 -9.27 -10.76
CA GLY A 8 3.95 -8.68 -9.74
C GLY A 8 2.61 -8.14 -10.21
N GLU A 9 2.24 -8.27 -11.48
CA GLU A 9 0.91 -7.87 -12.00
C GLU A 9 -0.18 -8.94 -11.86
N THR A 10 0.18 -10.14 -11.40
CA THR A 10 -0.80 -11.18 -11.06
C THR A 10 -1.47 -10.84 -9.74
N LEU A 11 -2.77 -10.55 -9.81
CA LEU A 11 -3.61 -10.20 -8.67
C LEU A 11 -4.54 -11.36 -8.31
N SER A 12 -4.78 -11.55 -7.02
CA SER A 12 -5.77 -12.48 -6.47
C SER A 12 -7.17 -11.88 -6.66
N ARG A 13 -7.72 -12.08 -7.86
CA ARG A 13 -9.01 -11.49 -8.29
C ARG A 13 -10.21 -12.05 -7.53
N ASP A 14 -10.07 -13.21 -6.93
CA ASP A 14 -11.04 -13.85 -6.04
C ASP A 14 -11.33 -13.04 -4.76
N LEU A 15 -10.45 -12.11 -4.40
CA LEU A 15 -10.64 -11.19 -3.27
C LEU A 15 -11.48 -9.95 -3.60
N THR A 16 -11.98 -9.84 -4.83
CA THR A 16 -12.83 -8.71 -5.22
C THR A 16 -14.07 -8.64 -4.34
N GLY A 17 -14.30 -7.49 -3.71
CA GLY A 17 -15.49 -7.29 -2.87
C GLY A 17 -15.38 -7.90 -1.47
N ILE A 18 -14.27 -8.57 -1.15
CA ILE A 18 -14.04 -9.17 0.16
C ILE A 18 -13.54 -8.12 1.15
N ALA A 19 -14.09 -8.13 2.36
CA ALA A 19 -13.59 -7.35 3.48
C ALA A 19 -12.28 -7.97 3.99
N VAL A 20 -11.21 -7.19 4.00
CA VAL A 20 -9.88 -7.61 4.43
C VAL A 20 -9.33 -6.67 5.48
N ARG A 21 -8.46 -7.20 6.33
CA ARG A 21 -7.59 -6.42 7.22
C ARG A 21 -6.15 -6.61 6.76
N ILE A 22 -5.48 -5.52 6.42
CA ILE A 22 -4.10 -5.52 5.93
C ILE A 22 -3.28 -4.61 6.84
N GLU A 23 -2.14 -5.09 7.29
CA GLU A 23 -1.21 -4.30 8.09
C GLU A 23 0.01 -3.92 7.25
N GLY A 24 0.50 -2.70 7.42
CA GLY A 24 1.61 -2.18 6.64
C GLY A 24 1.99 -0.76 7.03
N TYR A 25 2.83 -0.14 6.21
CA TYR A 25 3.37 1.19 6.42
C TYR A 25 2.70 2.21 5.51
N VAL A 26 2.46 3.41 6.03
CA VAL A 26 1.81 4.50 5.29
C VAL A 26 2.83 5.28 4.46
N LEU A 27 2.78 5.20 3.14
CA LEU A 27 3.47 6.12 2.23
C LEU A 27 2.47 7.18 1.73
N PRO A 28 2.49 8.42 2.25
CA PRO A 28 1.48 9.42 1.90
C PRO A 28 1.53 9.81 0.42
N ILE A 29 0.37 9.87 -0.22
CA ILE A 29 0.16 10.42 -1.57
C ILE A 29 -0.35 11.86 -1.44
N ASP A 30 -1.43 12.04 -0.69
CA ASP A 30 -2.06 13.33 -0.41
C ASP A 30 -2.15 13.57 1.10
N ARG A 31 -1.61 14.70 1.55
CA ARG A 31 -1.62 15.12 2.95
C ARG A 31 -1.53 16.63 3.10
N ASP A 32 -2.10 17.13 4.18
CA ASP A 32 -1.85 18.47 4.69
C ASP A 32 -1.13 18.36 6.05
N GLN A 33 0.14 18.79 6.08
CA GLN A 33 1.02 18.62 7.23
C GLN A 33 1.06 17.17 7.72
N HIS A 34 0.39 16.90 8.85
CA HIS A 34 0.31 15.59 9.50
C HIS A 34 -0.91 14.80 9.04
N LEU A 35 -1.93 15.47 8.48
CA LEU A 35 -3.22 14.87 8.16
C LEU A 35 -3.18 14.20 6.77
N VAL A 36 -3.37 12.89 6.72
CA VAL A 36 -3.29 12.07 5.50
C VAL A 36 -4.69 11.86 4.91
N TYR A 37 -4.84 12.20 3.63
CA TYR A 37 -6.07 12.00 2.84
C TYR A 37 -5.96 10.79 1.92
N GLU A 38 -4.79 10.51 1.37
CA GLU A 38 -4.55 9.35 0.49
C GLU A 38 -3.15 8.79 0.72
N PHE A 39 -3.00 7.47 0.67
CA PHE A 39 -1.69 6.84 0.84
C PHE A 39 -1.59 5.50 0.12
N LEU A 40 -0.35 5.09 -0.16
CA LEU A 40 -0.03 3.71 -0.45
C LEU A 40 0.27 2.99 0.86
N LEU A 41 -0.45 1.90 1.13
CA LEU A 41 -0.04 0.93 2.11
C LEU A 41 1.03 0.04 1.47
N VAL A 42 2.18 -0.07 2.14
CA VAL A 42 3.33 -0.86 1.68
C VAL A 42 3.79 -1.87 2.75
N PRO A 43 4.37 -3.01 2.35
CA PRO A 43 4.69 -4.11 3.27
C PRO A 43 5.92 -3.88 4.17
N TRP A 44 6.84 -2.98 3.82
CA TRP A 44 8.05 -2.69 4.59
C TRP A 44 8.37 -1.20 4.68
N LEU A 45 9.13 -0.86 5.73
CA LEU A 45 9.59 0.50 6.02
C LEU A 45 10.55 0.99 4.92
N GLY A 46 10.35 2.22 4.44
CA GLY A 46 11.26 2.85 3.46
C GLY A 46 11.11 2.34 2.02
N ALA A 47 10.05 1.56 1.73
CA ALA A 47 9.68 1.15 0.38
C ALA A 47 9.54 2.38 -0.53
N CYS A 48 10.07 2.32 -1.76
CA CYS A 48 10.01 3.40 -2.75
C CYS A 48 10.89 4.64 -2.48
N SER A 49 11.77 4.60 -1.47
CA SER A 49 12.75 5.69 -1.23
C SER A 49 14.16 5.14 -1.05
N HIS A 50 14.40 4.33 -0.01
CA HIS A 50 15.74 3.80 0.31
C HIS A 50 15.87 2.30 0.01
N THR A 51 14.75 1.64 -0.25
CA THR A 51 14.66 0.21 -0.54
C THR A 51 13.95 0.00 -1.88
N PRO A 52 14.11 -1.17 -2.50
CA PRO A 52 13.43 -1.47 -3.76
C PRO A 52 11.92 -1.23 -3.67
N GLN A 53 11.35 -0.73 -4.76
CA GLN A 53 9.91 -0.59 -4.91
C GLN A 53 9.25 -1.97 -4.78
N PRO A 54 8.17 -2.13 -3.99
CA PRO A 54 7.41 -3.36 -3.97
C PRO A 54 6.80 -3.64 -5.34
N PRO A 55 6.56 -4.91 -5.70
CA PRO A 55 5.77 -5.25 -6.89
C PRO A 55 4.32 -4.75 -6.76
N PRO A 56 3.59 -4.55 -7.88
CA PRO A 56 2.21 -4.03 -7.84
C PRO A 56 1.26 -4.81 -6.93
N ASN A 57 1.30 -6.13 -6.95
CA ASN A 57 0.51 -7.01 -6.07
C ASN A 57 0.92 -6.96 -4.58
N GLN A 58 1.86 -6.08 -4.21
CA GLN A 58 2.26 -5.77 -2.83
C GLN A 58 2.15 -4.28 -2.54
N MET A 59 1.28 -3.56 -3.23
CA MET A 59 0.92 -2.18 -2.90
C MET A 59 -0.60 -2.02 -2.93
N VAL A 60 -1.13 -1.32 -1.94
CA VAL A 60 -2.56 -1.02 -1.84
C VAL A 60 -2.74 0.49 -1.81
N HIS A 61 -3.47 1.05 -2.78
CA HIS A 61 -3.92 2.43 -2.74
C HIS A 61 -5.10 2.54 -1.76
N VAL A 62 -4.97 3.40 -0.75
CA VAL A 62 -5.95 3.54 0.33
C VAL A 62 -6.45 4.97 0.43
N ILE A 63 -7.77 5.11 0.37
CA ILE A 63 -8.50 6.33 0.74
C ILE A 63 -9.24 6.02 2.06
N PRO A 64 -8.83 6.59 3.20
CA PRO A 64 -9.47 6.39 4.49
C PRO A 64 -10.87 7.02 4.51
N SER A 65 -11.74 6.47 5.35
CA SER A 65 -13.08 7.02 5.61
C SER A 65 -13.03 8.35 6.35
N VAL A 66 -12.00 8.55 7.17
CA VAL A 66 -11.71 9.78 7.90
C VAL A 66 -10.21 10.04 7.80
N PRO A 67 -9.76 11.24 7.40
CA PRO A 67 -8.34 11.59 7.40
C PRO A 67 -7.74 11.39 8.79
N PHE A 68 -6.49 10.92 8.85
CA PHE A 68 -5.81 10.63 10.12
C PHE A 68 -4.43 11.28 10.16
N GLY A 69 -4.02 11.70 11.36
CA GLY A 69 -2.71 12.32 11.56
C GLY A 69 -1.59 11.28 11.53
N ILE A 70 -0.41 11.62 11.02
CA ILE A 70 0.87 10.91 11.20
C ILE A 70 1.96 11.92 11.58
N ASP A 71 2.86 11.51 12.45
CA ASP A 71 4.05 12.29 12.83
C ASP A 71 5.15 12.14 11.77
N ARG A 72 5.23 10.96 11.14
CA ARG A 72 6.21 10.64 10.09
C ARG A 72 5.66 9.71 9.03
N ALA A 73 6.22 9.80 7.83
CA ALA A 73 5.99 8.80 6.78
C ALA A 73 6.40 7.41 7.28
N TYR A 74 5.74 6.39 6.72
CA TYR A 74 5.88 4.99 7.11
C TYR A 74 5.55 4.72 8.58
N GLU A 75 4.51 5.35 9.11
CA GLU A 75 3.87 4.84 10.33
C GLU A 75 3.16 3.51 10.04
N PHE A 76 3.21 2.60 11.01
CA PHE A 76 2.59 1.28 10.88
C PHE A 76 1.11 1.34 11.26
N VAL A 77 0.26 0.82 10.40
CA VAL A 77 -1.19 0.87 10.56
C VAL A 77 -1.84 -0.47 10.21
N SER A 78 -3.05 -0.68 10.74
CA SER A 78 -3.98 -1.69 10.28
C SER A 78 -5.08 -1.03 9.46
N VAL A 79 -5.30 -1.50 8.24
CA VAL A 79 -6.32 -1.02 7.31
C VAL A 79 -7.39 -2.08 7.16
N LEU A 80 -8.63 -1.73 7.49
CA LEU A 80 -9.80 -2.56 7.26
C LEU A 80 -10.67 -1.96 6.16
N GLY A 81 -11.07 -2.77 5.18
CA GLY A 81 -11.99 -2.33 4.14
C GLY A 81 -12.20 -3.37 3.06
N THR A 82 -12.97 -3.01 2.03
CA THR A 82 -13.26 -3.88 0.89
C THR A 82 -12.17 -3.75 -0.17
N LEU A 83 -11.53 -4.87 -0.49
CA LEU A 83 -10.45 -4.92 -1.46
C LEU A 83 -10.96 -4.86 -2.90
N ARG A 84 -10.29 -4.07 -3.73
CA ARG A 84 -10.49 -3.99 -5.18
C ARG A 84 -9.19 -4.36 -5.89
N PRO A 85 -9.09 -5.56 -6.49
CA PRO A 85 -7.94 -5.94 -7.31
C PRO A 85 -7.96 -5.20 -8.66
N GLU A 86 -7.15 -4.16 -8.79
CA GLU A 86 -7.03 -3.34 -10.01
C GLU A 86 -5.63 -2.72 -10.09
N LEU A 87 -5.06 -2.69 -11.30
CA LEU A 87 -3.80 -1.99 -11.53
C LEU A 87 -4.07 -0.50 -11.68
N GLU A 88 -3.55 0.28 -10.74
CA GLU A 88 -3.71 1.73 -10.69
C GLU A 88 -2.34 2.40 -10.68
N LYS A 89 -2.16 3.41 -11.52
CA LYS A 89 -0.93 4.23 -11.54
C LYS A 89 -1.12 5.46 -10.66
N THR A 90 -0.21 5.65 -9.72
CA THR A 90 -0.18 6.81 -8.83
C THR A 90 1.14 7.54 -9.04
N GLN A 91 1.08 8.85 -9.27
CA GLN A 91 2.28 9.70 -9.29
C GLN A 91 2.52 10.26 -7.89
N LEU A 92 3.70 9.98 -7.34
CA LEU A 92 4.20 10.54 -6.10
C LEU A 92 5.26 11.60 -6.38
N PHE A 93 5.30 12.61 -5.53
CA PHE A 93 6.43 13.55 -5.46
C PHE A 93 7.25 13.20 -4.23
N ILE A 94 8.34 12.45 -4.44
CA ILE A 94 9.32 12.12 -3.40
C ILE A 94 10.53 13.05 -3.52
N MET A 95 11.44 13.00 -2.55
CA MET A 95 12.64 13.87 -2.54
C MET A 95 13.51 13.70 -3.79
N ASP A 96 13.49 12.52 -4.41
CA ASP A 96 14.26 12.19 -5.62
C ASP A 96 13.55 12.60 -6.93
N GLY A 97 12.38 13.24 -6.83
CA GLY A 97 11.58 13.72 -7.96
C GLY A 97 10.26 12.96 -8.15
N PRO A 98 9.53 13.29 -9.23
CA PRO A 98 8.28 12.62 -9.56
C PRO A 98 8.53 11.13 -9.85
N THR A 99 7.80 10.25 -9.17
CA THR A 99 7.88 8.80 -9.35
C THR A 99 6.48 8.25 -9.62
N VAL A 100 6.34 7.42 -10.65
CA VAL A 100 5.06 6.73 -10.94
C VAL A 100 5.13 5.32 -10.38
N LEU A 101 4.28 5.03 -9.39
CA LEU A 101 4.11 3.71 -8.81
C LEU A 101 2.84 3.07 -9.38
N THR A 102 2.83 1.74 -9.50
CA THR A 102 1.64 0.99 -9.92
C THR A 102 1.20 0.09 -8.78
N SER A 103 0.07 0.36 -8.13
CA SER A 103 -0.53 -0.54 -7.13
C SER A 103 -1.46 -1.55 -7.79
N GLY A 104 -1.53 -2.75 -7.24
CA GLY A 104 -2.42 -3.82 -7.72
C GLY A 104 -3.74 -3.93 -6.96
N TYR A 105 -3.88 -3.15 -5.88
CA TYR A 105 -5.06 -3.19 -5.03
C TYR A 105 -5.47 -1.79 -4.61
N GLY A 106 -6.78 -1.60 -4.42
CA GLY A 106 -7.37 -0.40 -3.86
C GLY A 106 -8.33 -0.70 -2.71
N ILE A 107 -8.38 0.19 -1.72
CA ILE A 107 -9.41 0.21 -0.67
C ILE A 107 -9.91 1.64 -0.51
N GLY A 108 -11.21 1.84 -0.74
CA GLY A 108 -11.87 3.13 -0.50
C GLY A 108 -12.66 3.12 0.79
N LYS A 109 -12.82 4.29 1.43
CA LYS A 109 -13.51 4.47 2.72
C LYS A 109 -12.98 3.51 3.79
N ALA A 110 -11.66 3.33 3.83
CA ALA A 110 -11.03 2.38 4.74
C ALA A 110 -11.12 2.84 6.21
N PHE A 111 -11.22 1.90 7.14
CA PHE A 111 -11.00 2.17 8.56
C PHE A 111 -9.52 1.97 8.86
N VAL A 112 -8.87 3.00 9.41
CA VAL A 112 -7.43 2.98 9.68
C VAL A 112 -7.20 3.04 11.19
N GLU A 113 -6.51 2.05 11.71
CA GLU A 113 -6.11 1.96 13.12
C GLU A 113 -4.58 2.10 13.21
N LYS A 114 -4.11 3.10 13.97
CA LYS A 114 -2.68 3.22 14.28
C LYS A 114 -2.20 2.06 15.14
N ARG A 115 -1.02 1.52 14.84
CA ARG A 115 -0.40 0.44 15.59
C ARG A 115 1.02 0.85 15.98
N VAL A 116 1.37 0.63 17.26
CA VAL A 116 2.67 1.09 17.80
C VAL A 116 3.83 0.19 17.33
N THR A 117 3.57 -1.09 17.08
CA THR A 117 4.62 -2.06 16.74
C THR A 117 4.16 -3.01 15.61
N PRO A 118 4.94 -3.17 14.53
CA PRO A 118 4.73 -4.24 13.58
C PRO A 118 4.98 -5.60 14.25
N PRO A 119 4.16 -6.64 14.01
CA PRO A 119 4.44 -7.98 14.52
C PRO A 119 5.67 -8.54 13.78
N THR A 120 6.86 -8.27 14.32
CA THR A 120 8.17 -8.52 13.69
C THR A 120 8.33 -7.71 12.40
N ALA A 121 9.32 -6.80 12.33
CA ALA A 121 9.58 -6.03 11.10
C ALA A 121 9.76 -6.99 9.91
N ALA A 122 8.80 -7.02 8.98
CA ALA A 122 8.87 -7.85 7.79
C ALA A 122 10.14 -7.46 7.02
N LEU A 123 11.00 -8.43 6.73
CA LEU A 123 12.19 -8.19 5.92
C LEU A 123 11.75 -7.76 4.51
N PRO A 124 12.49 -6.89 3.82
CA PRO A 124 12.15 -6.45 2.44
C PRO A 124 12.01 -7.61 1.44
N SER A 125 12.57 -8.78 1.74
CA SER A 125 12.49 -10.00 0.91
C SER A 125 11.31 -10.92 1.22
N SER A 126 10.55 -10.67 2.30
CA SER A 126 9.42 -11.51 2.70
C SER A 126 8.11 -10.75 2.50
N ASN A 127 7.30 -11.14 1.52
CA ASN A 127 5.94 -10.60 1.37
C ASN A 127 5.07 -11.06 2.55
N PRO A 128 4.64 -10.15 3.45
CA PRO A 128 3.76 -10.53 4.55
C PRO A 128 2.33 -10.80 4.09
N TRP A 129 1.93 -10.30 2.91
CA TRP A 129 0.57 -10.39 2.39
C TRP A 129 0.36 -11.61 1.50
N LYS A 130 0.59 -12.80 2.06
CA LYS A 130 0.39 -14.07 1.33
C LYS A 130 -1.02 -14.26 0.77
N LEU A 131 -1.99 -13.51 1.26
CA LEU A 131 -3.37 -13.52 0.76
C LEU A 131 -3.51 -12.80 -0.60
N LEU A 132 -2.68 -11.79 -0.87
CA LEU A 132 -2.74 -10.94 -2.07
C LEU A 132 -1.95 -11.49 -3.26
N THR A 133 -1.28 -12.62 -3.10
CA THR A 133 -0.41 -13.19 -4.14
C THR A 133 -0.73 -14.65 -4.42
N ARG A 134 -1.98 -15.06 -4.15
CA ARG A 134 -2.50 -16.37 -4.55
C ARG A 134 -2.99 -16.35 -5.99
#